data_AF-M1CJT8-F1
#
_entry.id   AF-M1CJT8-F1
#
_cell.length_a   1.000
_cell.length_b   1.000
_cell.length_c   1.000
_cell.angle_alpha   90.00
_cell.angle_beta   90.00
_cell.angle_gamma   90.00
#
_symmetry.space_group_name_H-M   'P 1'
#
loop_
_entity.id
_entity.type
_entity.pdbx_description
1 polymer ?
#
loop_
_entity_poly.entity_id
_entity_poly.type
_entity_poly.pdbx_seq_one_letter_code
_entity_poly.pdbx_strand_id
1 'polypeptide(L)' 'MVDELQERIMEEAHSSRYYIHPGSTKMYRDLREVYWWSSMKKGIAEFVAKCPN' A
#
# COMPACT_ATOMS: atom_id res chain seq x y z
N MET A 1 -8.61 6.09 -13.22
CA MET A 1 -9.41 6.80 -12.18
C MET A 1 -9.50 6.05 -10.84
N VAL A 2 -10.04 4.83 -10.74
CA VAL A 2 -10.06 4.09 -9.45
C VAL A 2 -8.68 3.49 -9.13
N ASP A 3 -7.97 2.99 -10.14
CA ASP A 3 -6.65 2.37 -9.95
C ASP A 3 -5.57 3.40 -9.59
N GLU A 4 -5.59 4.59 -10.19
CA GLU A 4 -4.63 5.68 -9.89
C GLU A 4 -4.78 6.21 -8.46
N LEU A 5 -5.99 6.23 -7.90
CA LEU A 5 -6.19 6.65 -6.52
C LEU A 5 -5.61 5.64 -5.53
N GLN A 6 -5.84 4.35 -5.79
CA GLN A 6 -5.28 3.27 -4.98
C GLN A 6 -3.75 3.27 -5.03
N GLU A 7 -3.17 3.47 -6.21
CA GLU A 7 -1.73 3.56 -6.40
C GLU A 7 -1.12 4.72 -5.60
N ARG A 8 -1.69 5.92 -5.68
CA ARG A 8 -1.22 7.08 -4.90
C ARG A 8 -1.29 6.87 -3.39
N ILE A 9 -2.37 6.25 -2.90
CA ILE A 9 -2.51 5.92 -1.47
C ILE A 9 -1.42 4.91 -1.06
N MET A 10 -1.15 3.92 -1.90
CA MET A 10 -0.11 2.92 -1.64
C MET A 10 1.30 3.54 -1.67
N GLU A 11 1.59 4.44 -2.61
CA GLU A 11 2.84 5.20 -2.69
C GLU A 11 3.09 6.05 -1.44
N GLU A 12 2.08 6.78 -0.97
CA GLU A 12 2.19 7.61 0.23
C GLU A 12 2.44 6.76 1.49
N ALA A 13 1.70 5.65 1.63
CA ALA A 13 1.87 4.74 2.76
C ALA A 13 3.23 4.03 2.77
N HIS A 14 3.79 3.75 1.58
CA HIS A 14 5.08 3.07 1.44
C HIS A 14 6.28 4.01 1.52
N SER A 15 6.14 5.26 1.05
CA SER A 15 7.24 6.24 0.94
C SER A 15 7.32 7.20 2.13
N SER A 16 6.41 7.08 3.10
CA SER A 16 6.43 7.93 4.30
C SER A 16 7.75 7.75 5.06
N ARG A 17 8.47 8.85 5.29
CA ARG A 17 9.79 8.90 5.95
C ARG A 17 9.85 8.22 7.32
N TYR A 18 8.70 7.99 7.96
CA TYR A 18 8.59 7.35 9.27
C TYR A 18 8.40 5.83 9.20
N TYR A 19 8.16 5.28 8.00
CA TYR A 19 7.99 3.87 7.76
C TYR A 19 9.14 3.40 6.86
N ILE A 20 10.22 2.89 7.48
CA ILE A 20 11.26 2.16 6.74
C ILE A 20 10.56 0.96 6.10
N HIS A 21 10.36 1.02 4.77
CA HIS A 21 9.72 0.01 3.91
C HIS A 21 8.74 -0.92 4.65
N PRO A 22 7.52 -0.45 4.97
CA PRO A 22 6.56 -1.28 5.66
C PRO A 22 6.22 -2.48 4.76
N GLY A 23 6.47 -3.68 5.26
CA GLY A 23 6.06 -4.90 4.56
C GLY A 23 4.55 -4.93 4.32
N SER A 24 4.11 -5.75 3.37
CA SER A 24 2.71 -5.85 2.92
C SER A 24 1.70 -6.02 4.06
N THR A 25 2.04 -6.75 5.12
CA THR A 25 1.18 -6.94 6.29
C THR A 25 0.91 -5.65 7.04
N LYS A 26 1.94 -4.82 7.27
CA LYS A 26 1.79 -3.55 7.98
C LYS A 26 0.98 -2.58 7.14
N MET A 27 1.35 -2.45 5.87
CA MET A 27 0.65 -1.57 4.93
C MET A 27 -0.83 -1.93 4.78
N TYR A 28 -1.19 -3.23 4.75
CA TYR A 28 -2.60 -3.65 4.76
C TYR A 28 -3.32 -3.25 6.05
N ARG A 29 -2.67 -3.39 7.22
CA ARG A 29 -3.27 -3.05 8.51
C ARG A 29 -3.50 -1.54 8.65
N ASP A 30 -2.55 -0.73 8.23
CA ASP A 30 -2.66 0.72 8.35
C ASP A 30 -3.71 1.25 7.36
N LEU A 31 -3.69 0.77 6.11
CA LEU A 31 -4.62 1.25 5.09
C LEU A 31 -6.07 0.79 5.31
N ARG A 32 -6.30 -0.44 5.82
CA ARG A 32 -7.67 -0.96 6.03
C ARG A 32 -8.46 -0.22 7.12
N GLU A 33 -7.79 0.56 7.96
CA GLU A 33 -8.44 1.34 9.02
C GLU A 33 -9.13 2.58 8.46
N VAL A 34 -8.65 3.10 7.34
CA VAL A 34 -9.12 4.36 6.73
C VAL A 34 -9.75 4.13 5.36
N TYR A 35 -9.30 3.11 4.63
CA TYR A 35 -9.74 2.83 3.27
C TYR A 35 -10.17 1.38 3.09
N TRP A 36 -11.08 1.15 2.14
CA TRP A 36 -11.52 -0.20 1.78
C TRP A 36 -11.79 -0.30 0.28
N TRP A 37 -11.23 -1.34 -0.35
CA TRP A 37 -11.54 -1.69 -1.73
C TRP A 37 -11.39 -3.20 -1.97
N SER A 38 -11.98 -3.71 -3.06
CA SER A 38 -11.87 -5.13 -3.42
C SER A 38 -10.42 -5.48 -3.76
N SER A 39 -9.97 -6.68 -3.38
CA SER A 39 -8.61 -7.17 -3.70
C SER A 39 -7.46 -6.35 -3.10
N MET A 40 -7.71 -5.52 -2.09
CA MET A 40 -6.71 -4.66 -1.43
C MET A 40 -5.44 -5.40 -0.97
N LYS A 41 -5.60 -6.59 -0.36
CA LYS A 41 -4.44 -7.43 0.02
C LYS A 41 -3.56 -7.82 -1.16
N LYS A 42 -4.18 -8.17 -2.29
CA LYS A 42 -3.48 -8.58 -3.51
C LYS A 42 -2.74 -7.38 -4.12
N GLY A 43 -3.42 -6.24 -4.24
CA GLY A 43 -2.80 -5.01 -4.76
C GLY A 43 -1.59 -4.56 -3.92
N ILE A 44 -1.71 -4.59 -2.60
CA ILE A 44 -0.59 -4.24 -1.69
C ILE A 44 0.58 -5.22 -1.84
N ALA A 45 0.31 -6.53 -1.95
CA ALA A 45 1.37 -7.52 -2.15
C ALA A 45 2.12 -7.31 -3.47
N GLU A 46 1.38 -7.04 -4.56
CA GLU A 46 1.96 -6.74 -5.87
C GLU A 46 2.73 -5.40 -5.87
N PHE A 47 2.22 -4.39 -5.16
CA PHE A 47 2.88 -3.09 -5.02
C PHE A 47 4.23 -3.22 -4.29
N VAL A 48 4.23 -3.84 -3.11
CA VAL A 48 5.44 -4.03 -2.29
C VAL A 48 6.46 -4.92 -3.01
N ALA A 49 6.01 -5.92 -3.79
CA ALA A 49 6.90 -6.78 -4.57
C ALA A 49 7.64 -6.06 -5.71
N LYS A 50 7.16 -4.89 -6.14
CA LYS A 50 7.83 -4.05 -7.16
C LYS A 50 8.87 -3.11 -6.56
N CYS A 51 8.93 -2.97 -5.24
CA CYS A 51 9.87 -2.06 -4.59
C CYS A 51 11.30 -2.62 -4.68
N PRO A 52 12.28 -1.83 -5.19
CA PRO A 52 13.68 -2.24 -5.17
C PRO A 52 14.17 -2.31 -3.72
N ASN A 53 14.95 -3.36 -3.40
CA ASN A 53 15.58 -3.55 -2.08
C ASN A 53 16.59 -2.46 -1.75
#